data_AF-A0A7C1YPU4-F1
#
_entry.id   AF-A0A7C1YPU4-F1
#
_cell.length_a   1.000
_cell.length_b   1.000
_cell.length_c   1.000
_cell.angle_alpha   90.00
_cell.angle_beta   90.00
_cell.angle_gamma   90.00
#
_symmetry.space_group_name_H-M   'P 1'
#
loop_
_entity.id
_entity.type
_entity.pdbx_description
1 polymer ?
#
loop_
_entity_poly.entity_id
_entity_poly.type
_entity_poly.pdbx_seq_one_letter_code
_entity_poly.pdbx_strand_id
1 'polypeptide(L)'
;MDSQNSCKNRNTVTVTFKVDKELANLLKTLPNRSEFIRDAIMSKMAVPCPACGGSGKMSKRQALDIKALLDSHYVGRCLNCGTKVTYTTCTQAERNTDPKEVIRMNQAMKGGPLYCRICFSEAVLCEKCKIWWHPSETNHNLKHNDAEID
;
A
#
# COMPACT_ATOMS: atom_id res chain seq x y z
N MET A 1 -21.12 -47.93 -35.74
CA MET A 1 -19.73 -47.85 -35.27
C MET A 1 -19.70 -46.87 -34.11
N ASP A 2 -20.10 -47.38 -32.95
CA ASP A 2 -20.09 -46.67 -31.69
C ASP A 2 -18.66 -46.60 -31.17
N SER A 3 -18.17 -45.41 -30.88
CA SER A 3 -16.96 -45.21 -30.10
C SER A 3 -17.31 -44.37 -28.90
N GLN A 4 -17.74 -45.10 -27.86
CA GLN A 4 -17.74 -44.66 -26.48
C GLN A 4 -16.33 -44.15 -26.15
N ASN A 5 -16.20 -42.91 -25.68
CA ASN A 5 -14.99 -42.48 -25.02
C ASN A 5 -15.31 -41.91 -23.64
N SER A 6 -14.97 -42.72 -22.66
CA SER A 6 -14.99 -42.48 -21.23
C SER A 6 -14.08 -41.30 -20.87
N CYS A 7 -14.56 -40.35 -20.07
CA CYS A 7 -13.67 -39.48 -19.29
C CYS A 7 -14.28 -39.14 -17.92
N LYS A 8 -13.90 -39.98 -16.95
CA LYS A 8 -13.63 -39.72 -15.53
C LYS A 8 -14.47 -38.62 -14.85
N ASN A 9 -15.29 -39.07 -13.91
CA ASN A 9 -15.89 -38.28 -12.85
C ASN A 9 -14.80 -37.47 -12.11
N ARG A 10 -14.60 -36.21 -12.50
CA ARG A 10 -13.92 -35.22 -11.67
C ARG A 10 -14.89 -34.95 -10.53
N ASN A 11 -14.46 -35.10 -9.28
CA ASN A 11 -15.29 -34.83 -8.09
C ASN A 11 -15.75 -33.36 -8.09
N THR A 12 -16.78 -33.04 -8.87
CA THR A 12 -17.34 -31.69 -9.00
C THR A 12 -18.44 -31.54 -7.97
N VAL A 13 -18.31 -30.52 -7.12
CA VAL A 13 -19.32 -30.17 -6.11
C VAL A 13 -20.03 -28.89 -6.55
N THR A 14 -21.36 -28.91 -6.53
CA THR A 14 -22.18 -27.74 -6.84
C THR A 14 -22.34 -26.88 -5.60
N VAL A 15 -21.91 -25.61 -5.69
CA VAL A 15 -22.09 -24.59 -4.65
C VAL A 15 -23.03 -23.52 -5.18
N THR A 16 -24.08 -23.19 -4.42
CA THR A 16 -25.03 -22.11 -4.76
C THR A 16 -24.86 -20.95 -3.79
N PHE A 17 -24.73 -19.73 -4.31
CA PHE A 17 -24.70 -18.52 -3.50
C PHE A 17 -25.62 -17.45 -4.10
N LYS A 18 -26.15 -16.59 -3.23
CA LYS A 18 -26.99 -15.46 -3.64
C LYS A 18 -26.08 -14.30 -4.08
N VAL A 19 -26.47 -13.64 -5.15
CA VAL A 19 -25.83 -12.44 -5.69
C VAL A 19 -26.88 -11.36 -5.92
N ASP A 20 -26.45 -10.10 -5.97
CA ASP A 20 -27.31 -9.01 -6.40
C ASP A 20 -27.66 -9.12 -7.89
N LYS A 21 -28.65 -8.32 -8.31
CA LYS A 21 -29.21 -8.37 -9.67
C LYS A 21 -28.22 -7.86 -10.72
N GLU A 22 -27.34 -6.94 -10.36
CA GLU A 22 -26.35 -6.34 -11.26
C GLU A 22 -25.28 -7.37 -11.62
N LEU A 23 -24.69 -8.02 -10.61
CA LEU A 23 -23.72 -9.09 -10.80
C LEU A 23 -24.34 -10.27 -11.57
N ALA A 24 -25.60 -10.63 -11.29
CA ALA A 24 -26.29 -11.69 -12.01
C ALA A 24 -26.43 -11.38 -13.51
N ASN A 25 -26.71 -10.12 -13.88
CA ASN A 25 -26.83 -9.72 -15.27
C ASN A 25 -25.47 -9.71 -15.97
N LEU A 26 -24.41 -9.25 -15.29
CA LEU A 26 -23.04 -9.31 -15.82
C LEU A 26 -22.60 -10.76 -16.07
N LEU A 27 -22.86 -11.67 -15.14
CA LEU A 27 -22.51 -13.08 -15.31
C LEU A 27 -23.24 -13.70 -16.51
N LYS A 28 -24.48 -13.28 -16.81
CA LYS A 28 -25.25 -13.80 -17.96
C LYS A 28 -24.64 -13.43 -19.31
N THR A 29 -23.84 -12.37 -19.41
CA THR A 29 -23.21 -11.98 -20.69
C THR A 29 -21.97 -12.82 -21.02
N LEU A 30 -21.48 -13.63 -20.10
CA LEU A 30 -20.26 -14.42 -20.29
C LEU A 30 -20.54 -15.75 -21.00
N PRO A 31 -19.73 -16.12 -22.01
CA PRO A 31 -19.91 -17.35 -22.76
C PRO A 31 -19.74 -18.61 -21.89
N ASN A 32 -18.79 -18.59 -20.93
CA ASN A 32 -18.57 -19.69 -19.98
C ASN A 32 -18.53 -19.20 -18.52
N ARG A 33 -19.72 -19.03 -17.94
CA ARG A 33 -19.93 -18.56 -16.55
C ARG A 33 -19.14 -19.35 -15.52
N SER A 34 -19.22 -20.67 -15.59
CA SER A 34 -18.61 -21.55 -14.58
C SER A 34 -17.09 -21.52 -14.62
N GLU A 35 -16.49 -21.39 -15.81
CA GLU A 35 -15.04 -21.23 -15.96
C GLU A 35 -14.57 -19.89 -15.42
N PHE A 36 -15.22 -18.80 -15.83
CA PHE A 36 -14.90 -17.47 -15.31
C PHE A 36 -14.99 -17.40 -13.78
N ILE A 37 -16.06 -17.95 -13.19
CA ILE A 37 -16.25 -17.97 -11.74
C ILE A 37 -15.14 -18.79 -11.06
N ARG A 38 -14.77 -19.96 -11.62
CA ARG A 38 -13.67 -20.78 -11.08
C ARG A 38 -12.36 -20.01 -11.09
N ASP A 39 -11.99 -19.40 -12.20
CA ASP A 39 -10.71 -18.70 -12.34
C ASP A 39 -10.65 -17.45 -11.48
N ALA A 40 -11.76 -16.70 -11.39
CA ALA A 40 -11.88 -15.55 -10.51
C ALA A 40 -11.70 -15.93 -9.03
N ILE A 41 -12.36 -17.00 -8.58
CA ILE A 41 -12.22 -17.49 -7.20
C ILE A 41 -10.80 -18.00 -6.95
N MET A 42 -10.27 -18.84 -7.84
CA MET A 42 -8.92 -19.40 -7.71
C MET A 42 -7.86 -18.30 -7.69
N SER A 43 -7.95 -17.29 -8.56
CA SER A 43 -6.98 -16.18 -8.58
C SER A 43 -6.98 -15.34 -7.30
N LYS A 44 -8.15 -15.16 -6.66
CA LYS A 44 -8.26 -14.44 -5.38
C LYS A 44 -7.82 -15.27 -4.18
N MET A 45 -7.93 -16.60 -4.28
CA MET A 45 -7.49 -17.54 -3.25
C MET A 45 -6.04 -18.03 -3.43
N ALA A 46 -5.43 -17.81 -4.61
CA ALA A 46 -4.09 -18.31 -4.95
C ALA A 46 -2.99 -17.79 -4.01
N VAL A 47 -3.17 -16.58 -3.48
CA VAL A 47 -2.29 -16.04 -2.44
C VAL A 47 -3.09 -15.96 -1.15
N PRO A 48 -2.81 -16.81 -0.14
CA PRO A 48 -3.47 -16.70 1.14
C PRO A 48 -3.18 -15.32 1.73
N CYS A 49 -4.20 -14.67 2.29
CA CYS A 49 -4.01 -13.38 2.95
C CYS A 49 -2.90 -13.52 4.00
N PRO A 50 -1.78 -12.78 3.89
CA PRO A 50 -0.61 -12.97 4.74
C PRO A 50 -0.91 -12.69 6.22
N ALA A 51 -1.97 -11.92 6.49
CA ALA A 51 -2.44 -11.60 7.84
C ALA A 51 -3.21 -12.75 8.52
N CYS A 52 -4.06 -13.48 7.79
CA CYS A 52 -4.90 -14.55 8.38
C CYS A 52 -4.57 -15.96 7.86
N GLY A 53 -3.55 -16.09 7.01
CA GLY A 53 -3.17 -17.34 6.37
C GLY A 53 -4.27 -17.92 5.47
N GLY A 54 -5.18 -17.08 4.97
CA GLY A 54 -6.33 -17.53 4.17
C GLY A 54 -7.53 -18.06 4.96
N SER A 55 -7.48 -18.06 6.30
CA SER A 55 -8.60 -18.53 7.14
C SER A 55 -9.79 -17.58 7.21
N GLY A 56 -9.63 -16.33 6.78
CA GLY A 56 -10.66 -15.28 6.87
C GLY A 56 -10.99 -14.83 8.29
N LYS A 57 -10.31 -15.37 9.31
CA LYS A 57 -10.47 -15.01 10.72
C LYS A 57 -9.10 -14.79 11.33
N MET A 58 -8.99 -13.82 12.22
CA MET A 58 -7.75 -13.51 12.95
C MET A 58 -8.05 -13.45 14.43
N SER A 59 -7.09 -13.85 15.26
CA SER A 59 -7.23 -13.63 16.69
C SER A 59 -7.30 -12.13 16.98
N LYS A 60 -7.95 -11.75 18.09
CA LYS A 60 -8.00 -10.35 18.53
C LYS A 60 -6.61 -9.73 18.64
N ARG A 61 -5.62 -10.52 19.08
CA ARG A 61 -4.23 -10.08 19.20
C ARG A 61 -3.62 -9.78 17.83
N GLN A 62 -3.73 -10.70 16.87
CA GLN A 62 -3.24 -10.49 15.50
C GLN A 62 -3.88 -9.27 14.84
N ALA A 63 -5.19 -9.06 15.03
CA ALA A 63 -5.88 -7.88 14.51
C ALA A 63 -5.30 -6.58 15.05
N LEU A 64 -5.02 -6.52 16.36
CA LEU A 64 -4.40 -5.36 17.01
C LEU A 64 -2.97 -5.13 16.51
N ASP A 65 -2.18 -6.20 16.37
CA ASP A 65 -0.80 -6.12 15.88
C ASP A 65 -0.74 -5.64 14.42
N ILE A 66 -1.62 -6.16 13.56
CA ILE A 66 -1.75 -5.71 12.16
C ILE A 66 -2.22 -4.26 12.11
N LYS A 67 -3.18 -3.87 12.96
CA LYS A 67 -3.62 -2.47 13.03
C LYS A 67 -2.47 -1.55 13.41
N ALA A 68 -1.70 -1.90 14.43
CA ALA A 68 -0.53 -1.14 14.85
C ALA A 68 0.55 -1.07 13.75
N LEU A 69 0.73 -2.15 12.97
CA LEU A 69 1.63 -2.16 11.82
C LEU A 69 1.15 -1.20 10.73
N LEU A 70 -0.14 -1.24 10.36
CA LEU A 70 -0.71 -0.36 9.35
C LEU A 70 -0.70 1.11 9.80
N ASP A 71 -0.97 1.36 11.08
CA ASP A 71 -0.91 2.70 11.69
C ASP A 71 0.54 3.24 11.78
N SER A 72 1.57 2.37 11.76
CA SER A 72 2.98 2.77 11.83
C SER A 72 3.66 2.94 10.47
N HIS A 73 2.96 2.65 9.37
CA HIS A 73 3.46 2.78 8.00
C HIS A 73 2.62 3.81 7.26
N TYR A 74 3.09 5.04 7.28
CA TYR A 74 2.41 6.17 6.67
C TYR A 74 2.71 6.23 5.17
N VAL A 75 1.70 6.61 4.40
CA VAL A 75 1.85 6.90 2.96
C VAL A 75 1.59 8.37 2.74
N GLY A 76 2.61 9.09 2.29
CA GLY A 76 2.49 10.49 1.87
C GLY A 76 2.90 10.68 0.42
N ARG A 77 2.94 11.93 -0.03
CA ARG A 77 3.50 12.30 -1.32
C ARG A 77 4.76 13.13 -1.11
N CYS A 78 5.77 12.90 -1.94
CA CYS A 78 6.95 13.76 -1.99
C CYS A 78 6.51 15.19 -2.29
N LEU A 79 6.97 16.16 -1.49
CA LEU A 79 6.60 17.56 -1.66
C LEU A 79 7.11 18.13 -2.99
N ASN A 80 8.31 17.72 -3.42
CA ASN A 80 8.88 18.17 -4.69
C ASN A 80 8.25 17.49 -5.92
N CYS A 81 8.28 16.15 -6.00
CA CYS A 81 7.90 15.43 -7.23
C CYS A 81 6.54 14.74 -7.20
N GLY A 82 5.82 14.77 -6.07
CA GLY A 82 4.49 14.17 -5.92
C GLY A 82 4.46 12.63 -5.85
N THR A 83 5.58 11.95 -6.09
CA THR A 83 5.69 10.49 -6.00
C THR A 83 5.23 10.00 -4.63
N LYS A 84 4.47 8.89 -4.59
CA LYS A 84 4.03 8.27 -3.34
C LYS A 84 5.24 7.75 -2.55
N VAL A 85 5.31 8.10 -1.28
CA VAL A 85 6.39 7.70 -0.37
C VAL A 85 5.77 6.98 0.82
N THR A 86 6.24 5.76 1.06
CA THR A 86 5.98 5.06 2.31
C THR A 86 7.08 5.42 3.29
N TYR A 87 6.72 5.83 4.50
CA TYR A 87 7.64 6.07 5.60
C TYR A 87 7.11 5.39 6.86
N THR A 88 8.00 4.91 7.71
CA THR A 88 7.63 4.14 8.89
C THR A 88 8.06 4.87 10.14
N THR A 89 7.29 4.75 11.22
CA THR A 89 7.70 5.17 12.57
C THR A 89 8.38 4.03 13.31
N CYS A 90 8.70 2.92 12.61
CA CYS A 90 9.24 1.73 13.21
C CYS A 90 10.74 1.94 13.46
N THR A 91 11.09 2.20 14.72
CA THR A 91 12.45 2.39 15.23
C THR A 91 13.37 1.18 14.97
N GLN A 92 12.81 0.02 14.62
CA GLN A 92 13.59 -1.15 14.22
C GLN A 92 14.33 -0.97 12.89
N ALA A 93 13.76 -0.18 11.96
CA ALA A 93 14.47 0.17 10.74
C ALA A 93 15.71 1.03 11.07
N GLU A 94 15.65 1.89 12.09
CA GLU A 94 16.73 2.83 12.43
C GLU A 94 18.05 2.16 12.81
N ARG A 95 18.04 0.89 13.24
CA ARG A 95 19.26 0.17 13.67
C ARG A 95 20.20 -0.23 12.52
N ASN A 96 19.72 -0.26 11.27
CA ASN A 96 20.49 -0.64 10.08
C ASN A 96 20.24 0.32 8.88
N THR A 97 19.71 1.52 9.13
CA THR A 97 19.35 2.46 8.08
C THR A 97 20.42 3.54 7.94
N ASP A 98 20.71 3.93 6.69
CA ASP A 98 21.57 5.08 6.36
C ASP A 98 21.16 6.32 7.20
N PRO A 99 22.09 6.99 7.90
CA PRO A 99 21.79 8.21 8.66
C PRO A 99 20.96 9.24 7.90
N LYS A 100 21.15 9.38 6.57
CA LYS A 100 20.34 10.29 5.75
C LYS A 100 18.88 9.86 5.65
N GLU A 101 18.60 8.56 5.56
CA GLU A 101 17.23 8.04 5.54
C GLU A 101 16.54 8.22 6.90
N VAL A 102 17.28 8.08 8.01
CA VAL A 102 16.77 8.37 9.35
C VAL A 102 16.37 9.84 9.48
N ILE A 103 17.20 10.77 8.98
CA ILE A 103 16.88 12.20 8.97
C ILE A 103 15.64 12.48 8.11
N ARG A 104 15.59 11.91 6.89
CA ARG A 104 14.45 12.08 5.95
C ARG A 104 13.13 11.66 6.58
N MET A 105 13.09 10.50 7.22
CA MET A 105 11.89 9.97 7.87
C MET A 105 11.52 10.78 9.12
N ASN A 106 12.49 11.07 10.00
CA ASN A 106 12.25 11.84 11.23
C ASN A 106 11.75 13.25 10.95
N GLN A 107 12.26 13.91 9.90
CA GLN A 107 11.77 15.22 9.50
C GLN A 107 10.28 15.19 9.16
N ALA A 108 9.85 14.25 8.32
CA ALA A 108 8.45 14.10 7.96
C ALA A 108 7.57 13.79 9.19
N MET A 109 8.06 12.95 10.10
CA MET A 109 7.35 12.62 11.35
C MET A 109 7.18 13.82 12.28
N LYS A 110 8.18 14.71 12.34
CA LYS A 110 8.13 15.95 13.13
C LYS A 110 7.30 17.06 12.46
N GLY A 111 6.55 16.74 11.39
CA GLY A 111 5.73 17.70 10.65
C GLY A 111 6.49 18.53 9.61
N GLY A 112 7.75 18.18 9.32
CA GLY A 112 8.53 18.77 8.24
C GLY A 112 8.15 18.22 6.86
N PRO A 113 8.77 18.73 5.78
CA PRO A 113 8.45 18.31 4.42
C PRO A 113 8.88 16.86 4.18
N LEU A 114 7.98 16.08 3.57
CA LEU A 114 8.22 14.70 3.18
C LEU A 114 8.81 14.65 1.77
N TYR A 115 10.00 14.05 1.64
CA TYR A 115 10.64 13.82 0.35
C TYR A 115 10.82 12.32 0.06
N CYS A 116 10.80 11.95 -1.22
CA CYS A 116 11.28 10.64 -1.65
C CYS A 116 12.81 10.59 -1.51
N ARG A 117 13.39 9.38 -1.58
CA ARG A 117 14.84 9.18 -1.43
C ARG A 117 15.67 9.98 -2.44
N ILE A 118 15.18 10.07 -3.69
CA ILE A 118 15.87 10.77 -4.77
C ILE A 118 15.89 12.27 -4.50
N CYS A 119 14.73 12.90 -4.32
CA CYS A 119 14.65 14.33 -4.00
C CYS A 119 15.39 14.67 -2.70
N PHE A 120 15.32 13.82 -1.67
CA PHE A 120 16.04 14.10 -0.42
C PHE A 120 17.56 14.05 -0.59
N SER A 121 18.09 13.28 -1.54
CA SER A 121 19.54 13.23 -1.79
C SER A 121 20.11 14.56 -2.30
N GLU A 122 19.27 15.39 -2.92
CA GLU A 122 19.56 16.75 -3.38
C GLU A 122 19.11 17.83 -2.39
N ALA A 123 18.42 17.44 -1.30
CA ALA A 123 17.96 18.38 -0.29
C ALA A 123 19.15 18.95 0.50
N VAL A 124 19.02 20.22 0.89
CA VAL A 124 20.01 20.97 1.65
C VAL A 124 19.47 21.34 3.03
N LEU A 125 20.33 21.28 4.05
CA LEU A 125 19.97 21.72 5.40
C LEU A 125 19.86 23.25 5.43
N CYS A 126 18.68 23.76 5.78
CA CYS A 126 18.51 25.18 6.07
C CYS A 126 19.14 25.51 7.43
N GLU A 127 20.11 26.42 7.45
CA GLU A 127 20.80 26.80 8.69
C GLU A 127 19.90 27.56 9.69
N LYS A 128 18.87 28.26 9.19
CA LYS A 128 17.90 28.99 10.03
C LYS A 128 16.87 28.06 10.66
N CYS A 129 16.18 27.25 9.85
CA CYS A 129 15.11 26.35 10.34
C CYS A 129 15.62 25.01 10.89
N LYS A 130 16.87 24.61 10.62
CA LYS A 130 17.41 23.27 10.90
C LYS A 130 16.57 22.12 10.28
N ILE A 131 15.91 22.40 9.16
CA ILE A 131 15.11 21.46 8.37
C ILE A 131 15.78 21.32 7.00
N TRP A 132 15.74 20.12 6.42
CA TRP A 132 16.21 19.81 5.07
C TRP A 132 15.14 20.17 4.02
N TRP A 133 15.52 20.93 3.01
CA TRP A 133 14.64 21.42 1.95
C TRP A 133 15.19 21.14 0.56
N HIS A 134 14.29 20.90 -0.39
CA HIS A 134 14.69 20.74 -1.78
C HIS A 134 14.92 22.11 -2.44
N PRO A 135 16.04 22.34 -3.15
CA PRO A 135 16.33 23.64 -3.77
C PRO A 135 15.30 24.13 -4.80
N SER A 136 14.54 23.22 -5.41
CA SER A 136 13.45 23.57 -6.34
C SER A 136 12.19 24.13 -5.66
N GLU A 137 12.09 24.07 -4.33
CA GLU A 137 10.94 24.62 -3.61
C GLU A 137 11.07 26.13 -3.42
N THR A 138 10.35 26.89 -4.26
CA THR A 138 10.37 28.37 -4.25
C THR A 138 9.82 28.98 -2.97
N ASN A 139 9.00 28.24 -2.22
CA ASN A 139 8.30 28.75 -1.04
C ASN A 139 9.08 28.61 0.27
N HIS A 140 10.26 27.99 0.26
CA HIS A 140 11.07 27.87 1.48
C HIS A 140 11.51 29.24 2.01
N ASN A 141 12.00 30.12 1.13
CA ASN A 141 12.52 31.44 1.49
C ASN A 141 11.42 32.38 1.98
N LEU A 142 10.18 32.23 1.50
CA LEU A 142 9.03 33.00 1.98
C LEU A 142 8.73 32.75 3.47
N LYS A 143 9.05 31.56 3.99
CA LYS A 143 8.86 31.22 5.42
C LYS A 143 9.89 31.85 6.36
N HIS A 144 10.89 32.55 5.83
CA HIS A 144 11.90 33.29 6.61
C HIS A 144 11.71 34.81 6.55
N ASN A 145 10.81 35.32 5.72
CA ASN A 145 10.66 36.75 5.44
C ASN A 145 9.70 37.49 6.39
N ASP A 146 9.29 36.88 7.51
CA ASP A 146 8.43 37.54 8.51
C ASP A 146 9.21 38.41 9.52
N ALA A 147 10.40 38.90 9.16
CA ALA A 147 11.20 39.77 10.02
C ALA A 147 11.91 40.86 9.23
N GLU A 148 11.14 41.83 8.76
CA GLU A 148 11.56 43.23 8.55
C GLU A 148 10.30 44.05 8.18
N ILE A 149 9.50 44.39 9.20
CA ILE A 149 8.66 45.59 9.19
C ILE A 149 9.19 46.44 10.34
N ASP A 150 9.59 47.66 9.98
CA ASP A 150 10.18 48.75 10.79
C ASP A 150 9.94 48.74 12.31
#